data_AF-A0A9E4GHP1-F1
#
_entry.id   AF-A0A9E4GHP1-F1
#
_cell.length_a   1.000
_cell.length_b   1.000
_cell.length_c   1.000
_cell.angle_alpha   90.00
_cell.angle_beta   90.00
_cell.angle_gamma   90.00
#
_symmetry.space_group_name_H-M   'P 1'
#
loop_
_entity.id
_entity.type
_entity.pdbx_description
1 polymer ?
#
loop_
_entity_poly.entity_id
_entity_poly.type
_entity_poly.pdbx_seq_one_letter_code
_entity_poly.pdbx_strand_id
1 'polypeptide(L)'
;MGGDNPSSEDSRTPFLVRFKGFINSRPDPSSLAVVSMGIAKYSETYQFEVVEVRAVNLPKHIVTSRHILQQAGRFSIDYNLIGPSDLLSKISQAQPGTPLQIEAMFQQRRRRLTLRKVDVVEIVREGDPAGEADEPPS
;
A
#
# COMPACT_ATOMS: atom_id res chain seq x y z
N MET A 1 36.04 10.34 -29.50
CA MET A 1 35.00 9.30 -29.69
C MET A 1 33.99 9.44 -28.57
N GLY A 2 32.71 9.65 -28.88
CA GLY A 2 31.66 9.63 -27.86
C GLY A 2 31.28 8.18 -27.55
N GLY A 3 31.34 7.81 -26.27
CA GLY A 3 30.88 6.50 -25.79
C GLY A 3 29.45 6.60 -25.29
N ASP A 4 28.49 6.79 -26.19
CA ASP A 4 27.07 6.76 -25.84
C ASP A 4 26.73 5.36 -25.29
N ASN A 5 26.37 5.32 -24.01
CA ASN A 5 26.23 4.08 -23.24
C ASN A 5 24.76 3.94 -22.78
N PRO A 6 23.83 3.46 -23.64
CA PRO A 6 22.39 3.57 -23.45
C PRO A 6 21.80 2.65 -22.36
N SER A 7 22.63 2.07 -21.51
CA SER A 7 22.30 0.89 -20.70
C SER A 7 22.20 1.15 -19.18
N SER A 8 22.49 2.35 -18.69
CA SER A 8 22.72 2.60 -17.25
C SER A 8 21.57 3.24 -16.46
N GLU A 9 20.48 3.70 -17.09
CA GLU A 9 19.59 4.70 -16.46
C GLU A 9 18.23 4.23 -15.88
N ASP A 10 17.61 3.12 -16.30
CA ASP A 10 16.19 2.85 -15.93
C ASP A 10 15.84 1.43 -15.42
N SER A 11 16.80 0.49 -15.38
CA SER A 11 16.51 -0.92 -15.04
C SER A 11 16.43 -1.25 -13.55
N ARG A 12 15.44 -0.71 -12.84
CA ARG A 12 14.85 -1.38 -11.66
C ARG A 12 13.54 -2.04 -12.06
N THR A 13 13.63 -3.31 -12.49
CA THR A 13 12.53 -4.13 -13.00
C THR A 13 11.29 -4.06 -12.11
N PRO A 14 10.10 -3.73 -12.65
CA PRO A 14 8.88 -3.69 -11.87
C PRO A 14 8.56 -5.06 -11.25
N PHE A 15 8.25 -5.08 -9.95
CA PHE A 15 7.94 -6.31 -9.22
C PHE A 15 6.56 -6.24 -8.55
N LEU A 16 5.95 -7.40 -8.31
CA LEU A 16 4.63 -7.51 -7.71
C LEU A 16 4.76 -7.37 -6.19
N VAL A 17 4.13 -6.34 -5.63
CA VAL A 17 4.01 -6.14 -4.19
C VAL A 17 2.59 -6.38 -3.72
N ARG A 18 2.47 -6.82 -2.48
CA ARG A 18 1.21 -6.90 -1.73
C ARG A 18 1.36 -6.06 -0.47
N PHE A 19 0.48 -5.08 -0.33
CA PHE A 19 0.26 -4.35 0.92
C PHE A 19 -0.98 -4.94 1.62
N LYS A 20 -0.97 -4.91 2.95
CA LYS A 20 -2.16 -4.98 3.80
C LYS A 20 -2.13 -3.80 4.76
N GLY A 21 -3.31 -3.31 5.11
CA GLY A 21 -3.42 -2.14 5.97
C GLY A 21 -4.82 -1.58 5.96
N PHE A 22 -4.98 -0.43 6.61
CA PHE A 22 -6.27 0.26 6.75
C PHE A 22 -6.26 1.56 5.96
N ILE A 23 -7.37 1.91 5.32
CA ILE A 23 -7.52 3.16 4.57
C ILE A 23 -8.10 4.27 5.45
N ASN A 24 -7.53 5.48 5.38
CA ASN A 24 -7.93 6.66 6.16
C ASN A 24 -8.10 6.39 7.67
N SER A 25 -7.37 5.43 8.24
CA SER A 25 -7.37 5.12 9.66
C SER A 25 -6.55 6.14 10.47
N ARG A 26 -6.71 6.11 11.81
CA ARG A 26 -5.71 6.67 12.71
C ARG A 26 -4.51 5.73 12.76
N PRO A 27 -3.26 6.22 12.60
CA PRO A 27 -2.08 5.36 12.60
C PRO A 27 -1.88 4.64 13.93
N ASP A 28 -1.93 3.31 13.90
CA ASP A 28 -1.65 2.47 15.06
C ASP A 28 -0.12 2.32 15.31
N PRO A 29 0.37 2.27 16.56
CA PRO A 29 1.80 2.07 16.87
C PRO A 29 2.42 0.77 16.30
N SER A 30 1.62 -0.25 15.99
CA SER A 30 2.06 -1.50 15.32
C SER A 30 2.29 -1.35 13.81
N SER A 31 1.91 -0.22 13.21
CA SER A 31 2.00 0.03 11.77
C SER A 31 3.45 0.13 11.29
N LEU A 32 3.77 -0.52 10.16
CA LEU A 32 5.09 -0.44 9.52
C LEU A 32 5.36 0.92 8.87
N ALA A 33 4.32 1.58 8.34
CA ALA A 33 4.38 2.92 7.75
C ALA A 33 2.97 3.47 7.50
N VAL A 34 2.86 4.81 7.38
CA VAL A 34 1.71 5.47 6.74
C VAL A 34 2.16 5.99 5.38
N VAL A 35 1.36 5.77 4.34
CA VAL A 35 1.65 6.22 2.97
C VAL A 35 0.43 6.92 2.36
N SER A 36 0.66 7.94 1.54
CA SER A 36 -0.39 8.60 0.77
C SER A 36 -0.61 7.85 -0.55
N MET A 37 -1.86 7.60 -0.92
CA MET A 37 -2.25 6.93 -2.16
C MET A 37 -3.11 7.87 -3.00
N GLY A 38 -2.53 8.46 -4.04
CA GLY A 38 -3.23 9.34 -4.97
C GLY A 38 -3.88 8.56 -6.11
N ILE A 39 -5.18 8.72 -6.31
CA ILE A 39 -5.90 8.23 -7.49
C ILE A 39 -6.06 9.39 -8.47
N ALA A 40 -5.09 9.54 -9.38
CA ALA A 40 -5.06 10.63 -10.36
C ALA A 40 -6.31 10.67 -11.29
N LYS A 41 -7.06 9.57 -11.42
CA LYS A 41 -8.33 9.53 -12.17
C LYS A 41 -9.48 10.28 -11.48
N TYR A 42 -9.46 10.36 -10.15
CA TYR A 42 -10.52 10.99 -9.34
C TYR A 42 -10.04 12.28 -8.65
N SER A 43 -8.76 12.63 -8.81
CA SER A 43 -8.08 13.74 -8.11
C SER A 43 -8.10 13.63 -6.57
N GLU A 44 -8.37 12.44 -6.04
CA GLU A 44 -8.43 12.14 -4.61
C GLU A 44 -7.11 11.53 -4.09
N THR A 45 -6.83 11.74 -2.80
CA THR A 45 -5.68 11.14 -2.10
C THR A 45 -6.13 10.58 -0.76
N TYR A 46 -5.80 9.32 -0.51
CA TYR A 46 -6.13 8.59 0.72
C TYR A 46 -4.86 8.35 1.54
N GLN A 47 -4.99 8.25 2.86
CA GLN A 47 -3.92 7.72 3.70
C GLN A 47 -4.08 6.20 3.81
N PHE A 48 -2.97 5.46 3.85
CA PHE A 48 -2.97 4.02 3.99
C PHE A 48 -1.96 3.56 5.05
N GLU A 49 -2.47 2.88 6.07
CA GLU A 49 -1.77 2.43 7.27
C GLU A 49 -1.22 1.02 7.04
N VAL A 50 0.02 0.91 6.56
CA VAL A 50 0.64 -0.35 6.15
C VAL A 50 0.98 -1.20 7.38
N VAL A 51 0.28 -2.32 7.55
CA VAL A 51 0.53 -3.32 8.60
C VAL A 51 1.36 -4.51 8.07
N GLU A 52 1.17 -4.91 6.82
CA GLU A 52 2.04 -5.88 6.13
C GLU A 52 2.43 -5.34 4.76
N VAL A 53 3.71 -5.46 4.37
CA VAL A 53 4.11 -5.29 2.96
C VAL A 53 5.19 -6.27 2.56
N ARG A 54 5.01 -6.92 1.41
CA ARG A 54 5.93 -7.92 0.87
C ARG A 54 5.98 -7.89 -0.66
N ALA A 55 7.12 -8.25 -1.23
CA ALA A 55 7.15 -8.72 -2.61
C ALA A 55 6.47 -10.10 -2.69
N VAL A 56 5.74 -10.35 -3.77
CA VAL A 56 4.99 -11.59 -4.02
C VAL A 56 5.76 -12.49 -5.00
N ASN A 57 6.43 -11.90 -5.99
CA ASN A 57 7.17 -12.61 -7.03
C ASN A 57 8.70 -12.65 -6.79
N LEU A 58 9.17 -12.21 -5.62
CA LEU A 58 10.59 -12.22 -5.25
C LEU A 58 10.76 -12.78 -3.82
N PRO A 59 11.82 -13.57 -3.54
CA PRO A 59 12.08 -14.05 -2.18
C PRO A 59 12.23 -12.92 -1.15
N LYS A 60 11.70 -13.13 0.05
CA LYS A 60 11.71 -12.14 1.16
C LYS A 60 13.12 -11.63 1.53
N HIS A 61 14.16 -12.40 1.26
CA HIS A 61 15.56 -12.02 1.50
C HIS A 61 16.15 -11.09 0.43
N ILE A 62 15.57 -11.05 -0.78
CA ILE A 62 15.99 -10.12 -1.86
C ILE A 62 15.28 -8.77 -1.71
N VAL A 63 13.97 -8.78 -1.43
CA VAL A 63 13.18 -7.56 -1.22
C VAL A 63 12.45 -7.62 0.12
N THR A 64 13.05 -6.98 1.11
CA THR A 64 12.46 -6.82 2.45
C THR A 64 11.40 -5.72 2.46
N SER A 65 10.49 -5.78 3.43
CA SER A 65 9.51 -4.70 3.69
C SER A 65 10.21 -3.33 3.85
N ARG A 66 11.37 -3.31 4.51
CA ARG A 66 12.20 -2.10 4.66
C ARG A 66 12.75 -1.57 3.33
N HIS A 67 13.00 -2.40 2.30
CA HIS A 67 13.40 -1.91 0.98
C HIS A 67 12.25 -1.31 0.16
N ILE A 68 11.03 -1.84 0.34
CA ILE A 68 9.81 -1.26 -0.26
C ILE A 68 9.48 0.08 0.42
N LEU A 69 9.56 0.11 1.75
CA LEU A 69 9.31 1.28 2.58
C LEU A 69 10.52 2.21 2.76
N GLN A 70 11.68 1.95 2.15
CA GLN A 70 12.90 2.76 2.41
C GLN A 70 12.83 4.18 1.86
N GLN A 71 11.83 4.48 1.01
CA GLN A 71 11.50 5.84 0.60
C GLN A 71 10.64 6.60 1.64
N ALA A 72 10.10 5.93 2.67
CA ALA A 72 9.40 6.54 3.81
C ALA A 72 10.40 7.11 4.85
N GLY A 73 11.38 7.87 4.36
CA GLY A 73 12.34 8.56 5.21
C GLY A 73 11.67 9.72 5.93
N ARG A 74 11.06 9.46 7.09
CA ARG A 74 10.47 10.45 8.01
C ARG A 74 9.24 11.24 7.51
N PHE A 75 8.79 11.00 6.28
CA PHE A 75 7.66 11.68 5.64
C PHE A 75 6.77 10.68 4.88
N SER A 76 5.52 11.07 4.59
CA SER A 76 4.61 10.25 3.78
C SER A 76 5.21 9.95 2.41
N ILE A 77 5.07 8.71 1.93
CA ILE A 77 5.31 8.40 0.52
C ILE A 77 4.02 8.64 -0.25
N ASP A 78 4.04 9.57 -1.20
CA ASP A 78 2.99 9.68 -2.21
C ASP A 78 3.18 8.60 -3.29
N TYR A 79 2.28 7.62 -3.30
CA TYR A 79 2.16 6.62 -4.35
C TYR A 79 1.03 6.98 -5.32
N ASN A 80 1.35 6.95 -6.62
CA ASN A 80 0.36 7.11 -7.68
C ASN A 80 -0.28 5.75 -7.99
N LEU A 81 -1.55 5.59 -7.65
CA LEU A 81 -2.34 4.41 -8.03
C LEU A 81 -2.85 4.56 -9.46
N ILE A 82 -2.62 3.53 -10.29
CA ILE A 82 -3.25 3.38 -11.60
C ILE A 82 -3.80 1.97 -11.76
N GLY A 83 -4.85 1.77 -12.55
CA GLY A 83 -5.40 0.43 -12.79
C GLY A 83 -6.82 0.44 -13.34
N PRO A 84 -7.48 -0.73 -13.35
CA PRO A 84 -8.91 -0.86 -13.65
C PRO A 84 -9.78 0.03 -12.77
N SER A 85 -10.90 0.52 -13.31
CA SER A 85 -11.74 1.52 -12.63
C SER A 85 -12.45 0.94 -11.41
N ASP A 86 -12.85 -0.33 -11.48
CA ASP A 86 -13.43 -1.13 -10.40
C ASP A 86 -12.47 -1.26 -9.20
N LEU A 87 -11.18 -1.54 -9.45
CA LEU A 87 -10.17 -1.62 -8.38
C LEU A 87 -9.88 -0.26 -7.75
N LEU A 88 -9.91 0.82 -8.55
CA LEU A 88 -9.77 2.18 -8.03
C LEU A 88 -11.01 2.62 -7.23
N SER A 89 -12.21 2.27 -7.69
CA SER A 89 -13.46 2.59 -6.99
C SER A 89 -13.66 1.79 -5.70
N LYS A 90 -13.17 0.55 -5.63
CA LYS A 90 -13.07 -0.19 -4.35
C LYS A 90 -12.26 0.55 -3.28
N ILE A 91 -11.24 1.32 -3.69
CA ILE A 91 -10.42 2.13 -2.79
C ILE A 91 -11.15 3.44 -2.45
N SER A 92 -11.74 4.13 -3.43
CA SER A 92 -12.43 5.41 -3.21
C SER A 92 -13.75 5.28 -2.43
N GLN A 93 -14.40 4.12 -2.47
CA GLN A 93 -15.67 3.84 -1.77
C GLN A 93 -15.46 3.14 -0.41
N ALA A 94 -14.22 2.80 -0.04
CA ALA A 94 -13.92 2.20 1.24
C ALA A 94 -14.04 3.23 2.38
N GLN A 95 -14.71 2.85 3.46
CA GLN A 95 -14.88 3.71 4.62
C GLN A 95 -13.55 3.89 5.39
N PRO A 96 -13.34 5.01 6.10
CA PRO A 96 -12.20 5.18 7.00
C PRO A 96 -12.12 4.02 8.00
N GLY A 97 -10.93 3.43 8.14
CA GLY A 97 -10.72 2.21 8.93
C GLY A 97 -11.05 0.90 8.20
N THR A 98 -11.39 0.90 6.90
CA THR A 98 -11.58 -0.37 6.16
C THR A 98 -10.24 -1.08 5.97
N PRO A 99 -10.09 -2.36 6.40
CA PRO A 99 -8.92 -3.17 6.11
C PRO A 99 -8.92 -3.67 4.66
N LEU A 100 -7.84 -3.35 3.92
CA LEU A 100 -7.65 -3.72 2.52
C LEU A 100 -6.35 -4.49 2.30
N GLN A 101 -6.40 -5.46 1.39
CA GLN A 101 -5.24 -6.09 0.77
C GLN A 101 -5.12 -5.60 -0.68
N ILE A 102 -4.01 -4.93 -0.99
CA ILE A 102 -3.75 -4.31 -2.30
C ILE A 102 -2.57 -5.01 -2.96
N GLU A 103 -2.79 -5.63 -4.11
CA GLU A 103 -1.73 -6.17 -4.97
C GLU A 103 -1.48 -5.25 -6.16
N ALA A 104 -0.21 -4.89 -6.39
CA ALA A 104 0.16 -3.97 -7.46
C ALA A 104 1.55 -4.26 -8.02
N MET A 105 1.76 -3.98 -9.31
CA MET A 105 3.12 -3.87 -9.87
C MET A 105 3.73 -2.55 -9.43
N PHE A 106 4.83 -2.60 -8.68
CA PHE A 106 5.54 -1.43 -8.16
C PHE A 106 6.65 -0.98 -9.11
N GLN A 107 6.62 0.29 -9.50
CA GLN A 107 7.67 0.96 -10.27
C GLN A 107 8.42 1.96 -9.38
N GLN A 108 9.54 1.53 -8.80
CA GLN A 108 10.21 2.24 -7.70
C GLN A 108 10.72 3.65 -8.05
N ARG A 109 11.15 3.90 -9.30
CA ARG A 109 11.58 5.25 -9.77
C ARG A 109 10.42 6.23 -9.90
N ARG A 110 9.22 5.74 -10.26
CA ARG A 110 8.04 6.56 -10.57
C ARG A 110 6.99 6.60 -9.44
N ARG A 111 7.30 6.01 -8.28
CA ARG A 111 6.37 5.79 -7.14
C ARG A 111 4.96 5.35 -7.59
N ARG A 112 4.92 4.45 -8.57
CA ARG A 112 3.68 4.07 -9.25
C ARG A 112 3.30 2.64 -8.88
N LEU A 113 2.06 2.45 -8.44
CA LEU A 113 1.46 1.17 -8.13
C LEU A 113 0.40 0.88 -9.17
N THR A 114 0.65 -0.11 -10.03
CA THR A 114 -0.35 -0.57 -11.02
C THR A 114 -1.17 -1.68 -10.42
N LEU A 115 -2.40 -1.36 -9.99
CA LEU A 115 -3.30 -2.28 -9.30
C LEU A 115 -3.56 -3.54 -10.13
N ARG A 116 -3.43 -4.69 -9.47
CA ARG A 116 -3.77 -6.03 -9.97
C ARG A 116 -4.94 -6.64 -9.21
N LYS A 117 -5.02 -6.39 -7.90
CA LYS A 117 -6.12 -6.86 -7.05
C LYS A 117 -6.34 -5.91 -5.88
N VAL A 118 -7.59 -5.74 -5.47
CA VAL A 118 -8.01 -5.07 -4.24
C VAL A 118 -9.09 -5.93 -3.59
N ASP A 119 -8.81 -6.41 -2.39
CA ASP A 119 -9.71 -7.19 -1.54
C ASP A 119 -9.95 -6.45 -0.23
N VAL A 120 -11.17 -6.49 0.30
CA VAL A 120 -11.41 -6.26 1.74
C VAL A 120 -11.00 -7.56 2.46
N VAL A 121 -10.31 -7.45 3.59
CA VAL A 121 -9.78 -8.61 4.34
C VAL A 121 -9.91 -8.37 5.83
N GLU A 122 -10.08 -9.42 6.64
CA GLU A 122 -9.97 -9.28 8.09
C GLU A 122 -8.51 -9.07 8.49
N ILE A 123 -8.26 -8.03 9.31
CA ILE A 123 -6.98 -7.75 9.94
C ILE A 123 -7.27 -7.51 11.42
N VAL A 124 -6.92 -8.48 12.27
CA VAL A 124 -7.00 -8.30 13.72
C VAL A 124 -5.89 -7.33 14.14
N ARG A 125 -6.26 -6.21 14.74
CA ARG A 125 -5.33 -5.34 15.46
C ARG A 125 -5.12 -5.90 16.87
N GLU A 126 -3.87 -6.06 17.26
CA GLU A 126 -3.49 -6.61 18.58
C GLU A 126 -3.68 -5.52 19.66
N GLY A 127 -4.95 -5.23 19.96
CA GLY A 127 -5.35 -4.12 20.83
C GLY A 127 -6.84 -3.72 20.71
N ASP A 128 -7.54 -4.09 19.62
CA ASP A 128 -9.00 -3.92 19.52
C ASP A 128 -9.69 -5.07 20.28
N PRO A 129 -10.45 -4.82 21.38
CA PRO A 129 -11.18 -5.85 22.09
C PRO A 129 -12.37 -6.33 21.26
N ALA A 130 -12.23 -7.48 20.63
CA ALA A 130 -13.26 -8.09 19.79
C ALA A 130 -14.42 -8.64 20.65
N GLY A 131 -15.38 -7.76 20.97
CA GLY A 131 -16.70 -8.13 21.47
C GLY A 131 -16.83 -8.18 23.00
N GLU A 132 -16.89 -7.02 23.63
CA GLU A 132 -17.78 -6.84 24.78
C GLU A 132 -19.01 -6.08 24.26
N ALA A 133 -20.05 -6.82 23.88
CA ALA A 133 -21.29 -6.26 23.37
C ALA A 133 -22.12 -5.70 24.54
N ASP A 134 -22.58 -4.47 24.39
CA ASP A 134 -23.46 -3.80 25.36
C ASP A 134 -24.82 -4.50 25.42
N GLU A 135 -24.98 -5.43 26.37
CA GLU A 135 -26.25 -6.10 26.68
C GLU A 135 -26.74 -5.63 28.07
N PRO A 136 -27.67 -4.65 28.13
CA PRO A 136 -28.25 -4.16 29.38
C PRO A 136 -29.63 -4.78 29.70
N PRO A 137 -29.70 -5.84 30.53
CA PRO A 137 -30.96 -6.35 31.06
C PRO A 137 -31.40 -5.63 32.35
N SER A 138 -32.25 -4.60 32.16
CA SER A 138 -33.31 -4.08 33.07
C SER A 138 -33.06 -4.07 34.59
#